data_AF-A0A6L4ZGC6-F1
#
_entry.id   AF-A0A6L4ZGC6-F1
#
_cell.length_a   1.000
_cell.length_b   1.000
_cell.length_c   1.000
_cell.angle_alpha   90.00
_cell.angle_beta   90.00
_cell.angle_gamma   90.00
#
_symmetry.space_group_name_H-M   'P 1'
#
loop_
_entity.id
_entity.type
_entity.pdbx_description
1 polymer ?
#
loop_
_entity_poly.entity_id
_entity_poly.type
_entity_poly.pdbx_seq_one_letter_code
_entity_poly.pdbx_strand_id
1 'polypeptide(L)'
;MQKARSWVNGYATTGGVVAGVAIIPGATTAALFMLEITMVLHIGRIYRGNKFSKEDAIAVAGAAKFAGTIGLGAKIAMEGLTFLPFIGWAIKGGIAASVIKALGEVIIKYFESIE
;
A
#
# COMPACT_ATOMS: atom_id res chain seq x y z
N MET A 1 7.37 -1.53 17.32
CA MET A 1 5.89 -1.49 17.20
C MET A 1 5.35 -0.11 16.79
N GLN A 2 5.36 0.92 17.67
CA GLN A 2 4.83 2.26 17.31
C GLN A 2 5.51 2.89 16.09
N LYS A 3 6.83 2.70 15.94
CA LYS A 3 7.58 3.19 14.78
C LYS A 3 7.04 2.62 13.46
N ALA A 4 6.86 1.31 13.35
CA ALA A 4 6.33 0.68 12.13
C ALA A 4 4.91 1.18 11.80
N ARG A 5 4.01 1.26 12.78
CA ARG A 5 2.65 1.81 12.58
C ARG A 5 2.65 3.28 12.17
N SER A 6 3.56 4.09 12.70
CA SER A 6 3.70 5.50 12.27
C SER A 6 4.11 5.62 10.80
N TRP A 7 5.02 4.75 10.34
CA TRP A 7 5.39 4.67 8.93
C TRP A 7 4.21 4.24 8.06
N VAL A 8 3.45 3.22 8.48
CA VAL A 8 2.23 2.78 7.77
C VAL A 8 1.23 3.92 7.61
N ASN A 9 0.97 4.70 8.67
CA ASN A 9 0.04 5.84 8.60
C ASN A 9 0.55 6.93 7.63
N GLY A 10 1.85 7.19 7.60
CA GLY A 10 2.47 8.11 6.63
C GLY A 10 2.30 7.63 5.19
N TYR A 11 2.53 6.34 4.94
CA TYR A 11 2.32 5.74 3.61
C TYR A 11 0.85 5.70 3.21
N ALA A 12 -0.06 5.42 4.15
CA ALA A 12 -1.50 5.44 3.89
C ALA A 12 -1.96 6.84 3.48
N THR A 13 -1.49 7.88 4.16
CA THR A 13 -1.78 9.27 3.81
C THR A 13 -1.22 9.61 2.42
N THR A 14 0.04 9.26 2.18
CA THR A 14 0.72 9.53 0.90
C THR A 14 0.03 8.82 -0.25
N GLY A 15 -0.31 7.54 -0.11
CA GLY A 15 -1.00 6.79 -1.14
C GLY A 15 -2.43 7.27 -1.37
N GLY A 16 -3.12 7.73 -0.34
CA GLY A 16 -4.42 8.38 -0.50
C GLY A 16 -4.33 9.64 -1.36
N VAL A 17 -3.33 10.50 -1.12
CA VAL A 17 -3.10 11.69 -1.94
C VAL A 17 -2.74 11.29 -3.38
N VAL A 18 -1.79 10.37 -3.56
CA VAL A 18 -1.34 9.89 -4.88
C VAL A 18 -2.51 9.34 -5.69
N ALA A 19 -3.37 8.53 -5.09
CA ALA A 19 -4.52 7.96 -5.78
C ALA A 19 -5.58 9.02 -6.12
N GLY A 20 -5.75 10.03 -5.25
CA GLY A 20 -6.68 11.13 -5.51
C GLY A 20 -6.24 12.06 -6.66
N VAL A 21 -4.94 12.24 -6.88
CA VAL A 21 -4.42 13.11 -7.95
C VAL A 21 -4.09 12.37 -9.25
N ALA A 22 -3.93 11.04 -9.21
CA ALA A 22 -3.63 10.25 -10.40
C ALA A 22 -4.90 10.02 -11.25
N ILE A 23 -5.04 10.82 -12.31
CA ILE A 23 -6.20 10.81 -13.22
C ILE A 23 -6.01 9.91 -14.45
N ILE A 24 -4.82 9.37 -14.67
CA ILE A 24 -4.52 8.50 -15.79
C ILE A 24 -4.81 7.05 -15.37
N PRO A 25 -5.65 6.30 -16.12
CA PRO A 25 -5.89 4.89 -15.85
C PRO A 25 -4.59 4.08 -15.80
N GLY A 26 -4.47 3.19 -14.83
CA GLY A 26 -3.28 2.37 -14.59
C GLY A 26 -2.13 3.11 -13.86
N ALA A 27 -2.02 4.44 -13.99
CA ALA A 27 -0.98 5.21 -13.30
C ALA A 27 -1.15 5.16 -11.77
N THR A 28 -2.40 5.15 -11.29
CA THR A 28 -2.70 4.95 -9.87
C THR A 28 -2.18 3.62 -9.38
N THR A 29 -2.53 2.55 -10.09
CA THR A 29 -2.15 1.20 -9.70
C THR A 29 -0.63 1.03 -9.66
N ALA A 30 0.09 1.58 -10.65
CA ALA A 30 1.56 1.55 -10.69
C ALA A 30 2.19 2.35 -9.55
N ALA A 31 1.72 3.58 -9.31
CA ALA A 31 2.24 4.45 -8.25
C ALA A 31 2.03 3.86 -6.85
N LEU A 32 0.82 3.36 -6.57
CA LEU A 32 0.52 2.70 -5.30
C LEU A 32 1.36 1.44 -5.11
N PHE A 33 1.61 0.66 -6.16
CA PHE A 33 2.46 -0.53 -6.05
C PHE A 33 3.90 -0.20 -5.65
N MET A 34 4.51 0.82 -6.25
CA MET A 34 5.86 1.27 -5.86
C MET A 34 5.91 1.78 -4.41
N LEU A 35 4.87 2.52 -4.01
CA LEU A 35 4.75 3.05 -2.66
C LEU A 35 4.64 1.92 -1.63
N GLU A 36 3.83 0.91 -1.90
CA GLU A 36 3.67 -0.26 -1.03
C GLU A 36 4.98 -1.07 -0.91
N ILE A 37 5.69 -1.34 -2.02
CA ILE A 37 7.00 -2.02 -1.96
C ILE A 37 7.96 -1.25 -1.06
N THR A 38 7.98 0.07 -1.20
CA THR A 38 8.83 0.94 -0.38
C THR A 38 8.43 0.90 1.09
N MET A 39 7.12 0.85 1.39
CA MET A 39 6.61 0.66 2.75
C MET A 39 7.05 -0.68 3.33
N VAL A 40 6.90 -1.78 2.57
CA VAL A 40 7.30 -3.12 3.01
C VAL A 40 8.79 -3.18 3.30
N LEU A 41 9.62 -2.55 2.46
CA LEU A 41 11.06 -2.44 2.67
C LEU A 41 11.39 -1.72 3.98
N HIS A 42 10.73 -0.59 4.27
CA HIS A 42 10.95 0.15 5.51
C HIS A 42 10.50 -0.64 6.74
N ILE A 43 9.33 -1.28 6.69
CA ILE A 43 8.84 -2.13 7.77
C ILE A 43 9.81 -3.30 7.98
N GLY A 44 10.13 -4.05 6.93
CA GLY A 44 11.05 -5.19 7.01
C GLY A 44 12.42 -4.80 7.55
N ARG A 45 12.95 -3.62 7.19
CA ARG A 45 14.20 -3.09 7.77
C ARG A 45 14.09 -2.71 9.25
N ILE A 46 12.91 -2.32 9.73
CA ILE A 46 12.68 -2.10 11.17
C ILE A 46 12.79 -3.41 11.95
N TYR A 47 12.30 -4.52 11.41
CA TYR A 47 12.29 -5.83 12.09
C TYR A 47 13.56 -6.66 11.86
N ARG A 48 14.04 -6.74 10.61
CA ARG A 48 15.15 -7.61 10.18
C ARG A 48 16.47 -6.86 9.93
N GLY A 49 16.47 -5.53 10.08
CA GLY A 49 17.63 -4.69 9.78
C GLY A 49 18.00 -4.70 8.29
N ASN A 50 19.28 -4.44 7.99
CA ASN A 50 19.79 -4.36 6.61
C ASN A 50 19.80 -5.69 5.86
N LYS A 51 19.46 -6.81 6.51
CA LYS A 51 19.32 -8.13 5.87
C LYS A 51 18.06 -8.23 4.99
N PHE A 52 17.08 -7.34 5.18
CA PHE A 52 15.87 -7.31 4.36
C PHE A 52 16.13 -6.53 3.07
N SER A 53 16.17 -7.27 1.97
CA SER A 53 16.50 -6.76 0.63
C SER A 53 15.27 -6.16 -0.07
N LYS A 54 15.50 -5.51 -1.22
CA LYS A 54 14.41 -5.00 -2.06
C LYS A 54 13.64 -6.16 -2.70
N GLU A 55 14.35 -7.22 -3.03
CA GLU A 55 13.81 -8.46 -3.59
C GLU A 55 12.85 -9.12 -2.59
N ASP A 56 13.22 -9.19 -1.31
CA ASP A 56 12.34 -9.69 -0.24
C ASP A 56 11.11 -8.79 -0.08
N ALA A 57 11.30 -7.47 -0.13
CA ALA A 57 10.20 -6.51 -0.03
C ALA A 57 9.20 -6.69 -1.18
N ILE A 58 9.68 -6.91 -2.41
CA ILE A 58 8.82 -7.17 -3.58
C ILE A 58 8.08 -8.50 -3.40
N ALA A 59 8.76 -9.55 -2.96
CA ALA A 59 8.14 -10.86 -2.72
C ALA A 59 7.03 -10.77 -1.66
N VAL A 60 7.30 -10.12 -0.52
CA VAL A 60 6.32 -9.93 0.55
C VAL A 60 5.17 -9.01 0.13
N ALA A 61 5.48 -7.88 -0.54
CA ALA A 61 4.46 -6.98 -1.05
C ALA A 61 3.54 -7.67 -2.06
N GLY A 62 4.12 -8.43 -2.99
CA GLY A 62 3.41 -9.24 -3.97
C GLY A 62 2.51 -10.28 -3.30
N ALA A 63 3.08 -11.12 -2.42
CA ALA A 63 2.34 -12.13 -1.69
C ALA A 63 1.18 -11.54 -0.88
N ALA A 64 1.42 -10.45 -0.14
CA ALA A 64 0.40 -9.78 0.65
C ALA A 64 -0.69 -9.11 -0.22
N LYS A 65 -0.32 -8.57 -1.39
CA LYS A 65 -1.28 -8.03 -2.37
C LYS A 65 -2.16 -9.09 -3.02
N PHE A 66 -1.61 -10.28 -3.29
CA PHE A 66 -2.34 -11.38 -3.93
C PHE A 66 -3.15 -12.22 -2.92
N ALA A 67 -2.64 -12.40 -1.71
CA ALA A 67 -3.35 -13.09 -0.64
C ALA A 67 -4.51 -12.25 -0.07
N GLY A 68 -4.43 -10.92 -0.16
CA GLY A 68 -5.52 -10.02 0.17
C GLY A 68 -6.46 -9.82 -1.03
N THR A 69 -7.67 -10.38 -0.97
CA THR A 69 -8.80 -10.11 -1.91
C THR A 69 -9.08 -8.62 -2.13
N ILE A 70 -8.60 -7.76 -1.23
CA ILE A 70 -8.65 -6.30 -1.27
C ILE A 70 -7.89 -5.73 -2.49
N GLY A 71 -6.82 -6.38 -2.96
CA GLY A 71 -5.91 -5.81 -3.95
C GLY A 71 -6.48 -5.70 -5.37
N LEU A 72 -7.32 -6.64 -5.82
CA LEU A 72 -7.84 -6.64 -7.20
C LEU A 72 -9.16 -5.87 -7.32
N GLY A 73 -10.10 -6.10 -6.39
CA GLY A 73 -11.39 -5.40 -6.37
C GLY A 73 -11.24 -3.90 -6.13
N ALA A 74 -10.37 -3.50 -5.19
CA ALA A 74 -10.11 -2.09 -4.95
C ALA A 74 -9.44 -1.41 -6.15
N LYS A 75 -8.56 -2.10 -6.89
CA LYS A 75 -7.96 -1.55 -8.13
C LYS A 75 -9.02 -1.27 -9.17
N ILE A 76 -9.89 -2.24 -9.46
CA ILE A 76 -10.96 -2.06 -10.45
C ILE A 76 -11.88 -0.91 -10.03
N ALA A 77 -12.26 -0.84 -8.74
CA ALA A 77 -13.06 0.26 -8.22
C ALA A 77 -12.36 1.62 -8.36
N MET A 78 -11.08 1.72 -7.98
CA MET A 78 -10.29 2.95 -8.09
C MET A 78 -10.09 3.40 -9.55
N GLU A 79 -9.86 2.45 -10.47
CA GLU A 79 -9.72 2.75 -11.90
C GLU A 79 -11.06 3.25 -12.47
N GLY A 80 -12.18 2.62 -12.11
CA GLY A 80 -13.52 3.08 -12.51
C GLY A 80 -13.88 4.47 -11.93
N LEU A 81 -13.48 4.76 -10.69
CA LEU A 81 -13.70 6.06 -10.06
C LEU A 81 -12.91 7.20 -10.72
N THR A 82 -11.90 6.89 -11.54
CA THR A 82 -11.13 7.89 -12.29
C THR A 82 -12.01 8.68 -13.26
N PHE A 83 -13.10 8.08 -13.76
CA PHE A 83 -14.05 8.71 -14.68
C PHE A 83 -15.03 9.68 -13.99
N LEU A 84 -15.08 9.70 -12.66
CA LEU A 84 -15.92 10.62 -11.89
C LEU A 84 -15.05 11.73 -11.27
N PRO A 85 -15.01 12.94 -11.86
CA PRO A 85 -14.14 14.00 -11.37
C PRO A 85 -14.56 14.46 -9.97
N PHE A 86 -13.56 14.90 -9.19
CA PHE A 86 -13.68 15.35 -7.79
C PHE A 86 -14.15 14.28 -6.80
N ILE A 87 -15.41 13.81 -6.90
CA ILE A 87 -15.96 12.86 -5.94
C ILE A 87 -15.33 11.47 -6.09
N GLY A 88 -15.15 11.00 -7.33
CA GLY A 88 -14.49 9.74 -7.60
C GLY A 88 -13.03 9.78 -7.14
N TRP A 89 -12.36 10.90 -7.34
CA TRP A 89 -10.98 11.12 -6.90
C TRP A 89 -10.84 11.13 -5.37
N ALA A 90 -11.76 11.77 -4.65
CA ALA A 90 -11.79 11.76 -3.19
C ALA A 90 -12.02 10.34 -2.64
N ILE A 91 -13.00 9.61 -3.19
CA ILE A 91 -13.29 8.21 -2.80
C ILE A 91 -12.08 7.32 -3.09
N LYS A 92 -11.47 7.49 -4.27
CA LYS A 92 -10.27 6.77 -4.69
C LYS A 92 -9.10 6.98 -3.73
N GLY A 93 -8.89 8.21 -3.26
CA GLY A 93 -7.91 8.50 -2.22
C GLY A 93 -8.21 7.79 -0.90
N GLY A 94 -9.48 7.79 -0.46
CA GLY A 94 -9.91 7.07 0.74
C GLY A 94 -9.68 5.56 0.64
N ILE A 95 -10.04 4.95 -0.49
CA ILE A 95 -9.81 3.53 -0.77
C ILE A 95 -8.31 3.23 -0.70
N ALA A 96 -7.47 3.97 -1.43
CA ALA A 96 -6.03 3.75 -1.42
C ALA A 96 -5.41 3.84 -0.02
N ALA A 97 -5.78 4.86 0.77
CA ALA A 97 -5.30 5.01 2.14
C ALA A 97 -5.68 3.82 3.02
N SER A 98 -6.93 3.35 2.93
CA SER A 98 -7.40 2.18 3.69
C SER A 98 -6.70 0.89 3.29
N VAL A 99 -6.48 0.66 1.98
CA VAL A 99 -5.77 -0.51 1.46
C VAL A 99 -4.33 -0.54 1.95
N ILE A 100 -3.62 0.58 1.86
CA ILE A 100 -2.22 0.67 2.32
C ILE A 100 -2.13 0.44 3.83
N LYS A 101 -3.06 1.02 4.61
CA LYS A 101 -3.09 0.82 6.05
C LYS A 101 -3.32 -0.65 6.40
N ALA A 102 -4.29 -1.29 5.76
CA ALA A 102 -4.57 -2.71 5.96
C ALA A 102 -3.36 -3.59 5.59
N LEU A 103 -2.72 -3.30 4.45
CA LEU A 103 -1.52 -4.01 4.00
C LEU A 103 -0.37 -3.86 5.00
N GLY A 104 -0.10 -2.64 5.47
CA GLY A 104 0.94 -2.36 6.44
C GLY A 104 0.71 -3.10 7.77
N GLU A 105 -0.54 -3.15 8.25
CA GLU A 105 -0.91 -3.91 9.45
C GLU A 105 -0.72 -5.43 9.28
N VAL A 106 -1.05 -5.98 8.12
CA VAL A 106 -0.80 -7.40 7.80
C VAL A 106 0.69 -7.71 7.79
N ILE A 107 1.51 -6.85 7.18
CA ILE A 107 2.96 -7.04 7.11
C ILE A 107 3.59 -6.94 8.50
N ILE A 108 3.17 -5.97 9.31
CA ILE A 108 3.59 -5.84 10.71
C ILE A 108 3.28 -7.12 11.47
N LYS A 109 2.04 -7.62 11.41
CA LYS A 109 1.64 -8.87 12.07
C LYS A 109 2.44 -10.07 11.58
N TYR A 110 2.73 -10.13 10.28
CA TYR A 110 3.57 -11.19 9.71
C TYR A 110 4.95 -11.17 10.34
N PHE A 111 5.64 -10.03 10.36
CA PHE A 111 6.96 -9.93 10.97
C PHE A 111 6.94 -10.21 12.49
N GLU A 112 5.92 -9.73 13.19
CA GLU A 112 5.73 -10.00 14.62
C GLU A 112 5.47 -11.49 14.93
N SER A 113 4.95 -12.26 13.97
CA SER A 113 4.68 -13.69 14.16
C SER A 113 5.90 -14.60 13.96
N ILE A 114 6.97 -14.07 13.37
CA ILE A 114 8.21 -14.79 13.01
C ILE A 114 9.45 -14.23 13.71
N GLU A 115 9.23 -13.38 14.70
CA GLU A 115 10.22 -12.83 15.64
C GLU A 115 10.12 -13.59 16.97
#